data_AF-A0AA39G2L7-F1
#
_entry.id   AF-A0AA39G2L7-F1
#
_cell.length_a   1.000
_cell.length_b   1.000
_cell.length_c   1.000
_cell.angle_alpha   90.00
_cell.angle_beta   90.00
_cell.angle_gamma   90.00
#
_symmetry.space_group_name_H-M   'P 1'
#
loop_
_entity.id
_entity.type
_entity.pdbx_description
1 polymer ?
#
loop_
_entity_poly.entity_id
_entity_poly.type
_entity_poly.pdbx_seq_one_letter_code
_entity_poly.pdbx_strand_id
1 'polypeptide(L)'
;MKLMCTTALLFIMLIAIIEKLNSVTAQDASITQAPDFFQCKDGKHVITDEFICDGYADCDDESDESEETCKDITCGEGSFRCKYGACVSEDALCDKEQDCVDNSDETDPSCQN
;
A
#
# COMPACT_ATOMS: atom_id res chain seq x y z
N MET A 1 5.99 3.79 -60.40
CA MET A 1 6.07 4.12 -58.95
C MET A 1 4.70 3.91 -58.32
N LYS A 2 4.63 3.38 -57.08
CA LYS A 2 3.44 3.01 -56.27
C LYS A 2 2.98 1.55 -56.35
N LEU A 3 3.85 0.57 -56.07
CA LEU A 3 3.37 -0.78 -55.70
C LEU A 3 4.27 -1.55 -54.72
N MET A 4 5.17 -0.88 -54.00
CA MET A 4 5.96 -1.49 -52.92
C MET A 4 5.68 -0.88 -51.53
N CYS A 5 4.66 -0.02 -51.43
CA CYS A 5 4.35 0.72 -50.21
C CYS A 5 3.26 0.03 -49.37
N THR A 6 2.21 -0.52 -50.01
CA THR A 6 1.07 -1.10 -49.29
C THR A 6 1.37 -2.46 -48.65
N THR A 7 2.15 -3.33 -49.32
CA THR A 7 2.57 -4.62 -48.77
C THR A 7 3.60 -4.46 -47.65
N ALA A 8 4.51 -3.49 -47.77
CA ALA A 8 5.47 -3.14 -46.73
C ALA A 8 4.78 -2.54 -45.49
N LEU A 9 3.76 -1.70 -45.68
CA LEU A 9 2.95 -1.15 -44.59
C LEU A 9 2.17 -2.23 -43.83
N LEU A 10 1.60 -3.22 -44.52
CA LEU A 10 0.93 -4.35 -43.86
C LEU A 10 1.90 -5.20 -43.02
N PHE A 11 3.14 -5.41 -43.51
CA PHE A 11 4.18 -6.13 -42.79
C PHE A 11 4.66 -5.37 -41.55
N ILE A 12 4.87 -4.05 -41.67
CA ILE A 12 5.25 -3.17 -40.55
C ILE A 12 4.14 -3.12 -39.50
N MET A 13 2.87 -3.07 -39.91
CA MET A 13 1.73 -3.11 -38.98
C MET A 13 1.62 -4.47 -38.27
N LEU A 14 1.88 -5.58 -38.97
CA LEU A 14 1.96 -6.92 -38.36
C LEU A 14 3.09 -7.01 -37.34
N ILE A 15 4.29 -6.51 -37.65
CA ILE A 15 5.43 -6.48 -36.72
C ILE A 15 5.11 -5.61 -35.50
N ALA A 16 4.53 -4.42 -35.69
CA ALA A 16 4.14 -3.54 -34.58
C ALA A 16 3.03 -4.13 -33.68
N ILE A 17 2.12 -4.95 -34.26
CA ILE A 17 1.12 -5.71 -33.49
C ILE A 17 1.79 -6.82 -32.69
N ILE A 18 2.75 -7.55 -33.28
CA ILE A 18 3.52 -8.61 -32.60
C ILE A 18 4.37 -8.03 -31.46
N GLU A 19 5.01 -6.87 -31.66
CA GLU A 19 5.77 -6.15 -30.63
C GLU A 19 4.86 -5.69 -29.47
N LYS A 20 3.66 -5.17 -29.77
CA LYS A 20 2.67 -4.80 -28.75
C LYS A 20 2.13 -5.98 -27.96
N LEU A 21 1.99 -7.16 -28.58
CA LEU A 21 1.55 -8.38 -27.89
C LEU A 21 2.65 -8.94 -26.97
N ASN A 22 3.92 -8.82 -27.36
CA ASN A 22 5.06 -9.17 -26.50
C ASN A 22 5.18 -8.25 -25.26
N SER A 23 4.80 -6.98 -25.37
CA SER A 23 4.68 -6.07 -24.20
C SER A 23 3.59 -6.49 -23.21
N VAL A 24 2.52 -7.17 -23.65
CA VAL A 24 1.45 -7.66 -22.77
C VAL A 24 1.89 -8.91 -21.97
N THR A 25 2.91 -9.64 -22.44
CA THR A 25 3.44 -10.81 -21.72
C THR A 25 4.49 -10.49 -20.65
N ALA A 26 4.89 -9.24 -20.51
CA ALA A 26 5.82 -8.78 -19.47
C ALA A 26 5.12 -8.01 -18.33
N GLN A 27 3.79 -8.02 -18.29
CA GLN A 27 2.99 -7.35 -17.27
C GLN A 27 1.84 -8.24 -16.83
N ASP A 28 2.15 -9.32 -16.11
CA ASP A 28 1.29 -9.78 -15.03
C ASP A 28 2.07 -10.66 -14.04
N ALA A 29 3.03 -10.04 -13.36
CA ALA A 29 3.51 -10.51 -12.07
C ALA A 29 2.96 -9.60 -10.97
N SER A 30 1.69 -9.16 -11.13
CA SER A 30 1.05 -8.18 -10.23
C SER A 30 -0.34 -8.64 -9.78
N ILE A 31 -0.51 -9.93 -9.53
CA ILE A 31 -1.54 -10.47 -8.61
C ILE A 31 -0.87 -11.45 -7.62
N THR A 32 0.27 -11.02 -7.08
CA THR A 32 0.81 -11.53 -5.83
C THR A 32 1.55 -10.36 -5.21
N GLN A 33 0.80 -9.34 -4.76
CA GLN A 33 1.31 -8.50 -3.69
C GLN A 33 1.50 -9.49 -2.54
N ALA A 34 2.73 -9.97 -2.34
CA ALA A 34 3.07 -10.53 -1.04
C ALA A 34 2.64 -9.44 -0.06
N PRO A 35 1.76 -9.72 0.92
CA PRO A 35 1.52 -8.71 1.94
C PRO A 35 2.90 -8.40 2.52
N ASP A 36 3.22 -7.13 2.62
CA ASP A 36 4.42 -6.72 3.33
C ASP A 36 4.28 -7.30 4.74
N PHE A 37 5.19 -8.21 5.06
CA PHE A 37 5.14 -9.06 6.25
C PHE A 37 6.13 -8.49 7.27
N PHE A 38 5.67 -8.25 8.49
CA PHE A 38 6.51 -7.80 9.61
C PHE A 38 6.87 -8.98 10.50
N GLN A 39 8.17 -9.14 10.75
CA GLN A 39 8.66 -10.13 11.69
C GLN A 39 8.75 -9.49 13.08
N CYS A 40 8.05 -10.07 14.06
CA CYS A 40 8.14 -9.67 15.46
C CYS A 40 9.61 -9.69 15.93
N LYS A 41 9.99 -8.79 16.85
CA LYS A 41 11.39 -8.66 17.32
C LYS A 41 11.89 -9.95 18.00
N ASP A 42 11.00 -10.75 18.59
CA ASP A 42 11.31 -12.07 19.14
C ASP A 42 11.66 -13.14 18.08
N GLY A 43 11.39 -12.84 16.80
CA GLY A 43 11.68 -13.67 15.64
C GLY A 43 10.78 -14.90 15.48
N LYS A 44 9.77 -15.10 16.33
CA LYS A 44 8.92 -16.30 16.32
C LYS A 44 7.67 -16.15 15.47
N HIS A 45 7.13 -14.94 15.40
CA HIS A 45 5.90 -14.63 14.68
C HIS A 45 6.13 -13.63 13.55
N VAL A 46 5.29 -13.75 12.52
CA VAL A 46 5.26 -12.88 11.35
C VAL A 46 3.81 -12.48 11.15
N ILE A 47 3.57 -11.18 11.09
CA ILE A 47 2.24 -10.57 10.91
C ILE A 47 2.21 -9.79 9.59
N THR A 48 1.03 -9.39 9.15
CA THR A 48 0.84 -8.50 8.00
C THR A 48 0.85 -7.04 8.45
N ASP A 49 1.11 -6.11 7.52
CA ASP A 49 1.12 -4.66 7.79
C ASP A 49 -0.16 -4.13 8.47
N GLU A 50 -1.31 -4.80 8.31
CA GLU A 50 -2.58 -4.41 8.95
C GLU A 50 -2.58 -4.60 10.47
N PHE A 51 -1.66 -5.43 11.00
CA PHE A 51 -1.48 -5.71 12.43
C PHE A 51 -0.30 -4.93 13.02
N ILE A 52 0.33 -4.04 12.25
CA ILE A 52 1.41 -3.21 12.78
C ILE A 52 0.80 -1.91 13.27
N CYS A 53 0.95 -1.63 14.56
CA CYS A 53 0.43 -0.42 15.20
C CYS A 53 -1.09 -0.31 15.06
N ASP A 54 -1.81 -1.43 15.13
CA ASP A 54 -3.26 -1.47 15.00
C ASP A 54 -3.98 -1.28 16.36
N GLY A 55 -3.20 -1.15 17.44
CA GLY A 55 -3.67 -1.01 18.81
C GLY A 55 -3.82 -2.34 19.55
N TYR A 56 -3.49 -3.47 18.93
CA TYR A 56 -3.54 -4.80 19.53
C TYR A 56 -2.16 -5.47 19.50
N ALA A 57 -1.84 -6.19 20.57
CA ALA A 57 -0.62 -6.99 20.60
C ALA A 57 -0.84 -8.31 19.84
N ASP A 58 -0.44 -8.35 18.58
CA ASP A 58 -0.39 -9.54 17.72
C ASP A 58 0.96 -10.27 17.84
N CYS A 59 2.03 -9.54 18.17
CA CYS A 59 3.28 -10.14 18.60
C CYS A 59 3.27 -10.52 20.09
N ASP A 60 3.78 -11.72 20.41
CA ASP A 60 3.97 -12.18 21.81
C ASP A 60 4.85 -11.24 22.66
N ASP A 61 5.71 -10.44 22.00
CA ASP A 61 6.59 -9.46 22.61
C ASP A 61 6.11 -8.00 22.44
N GLU A 62 4.89 -7.80 21.94
CA GLU A 62 4.26 -6.48 21.72
C GLU A 62 5.12 -5.56 20.82
N SER A 63 5.98 -6.16 19.98
CA SER A 63 6.93 -5.41 19.17
C SER A 63 6.31 -4.71 17.98
N ASP A 64 5.21 -5.23 17.49
CA ASP A 64 4.27 -4.62 16.54
C ASP A 64 3.69 -3.31 17.06
N GLU A 65 3.33 -3.25 18.33
CA GLU A 65 2.74 -2.07 18.97
C GLU A 65 3.78 -1.16 19.65
N SER A 66 5.08 -1.46 19.55
CA SER A 66 6.09 -0.69 20.26
C SER A 66 6.30 0.71 19.65
N GLU A 67 6.55 1.72 20.49
CA GLU A 67 6.83 3.09 20.05
C GLU A 67 7.98 3.15 19.03
N GLU A 68 8.99 2.28 19.15
CA GLU A 68 10.08 2.18 18.17
C GLU A 68 9.60 1.73 16.78
N THR A 69 8.67 0.77 16.73
CA THR A 69 8.10 0.27 15.47
C THR A 69 7.16 1.31 14.88
N CYS A 70 6.25 1.86 15.68
CA CYS A 70 5.23 2.80 15.24
C CYS A 70 5.74 4.21 14.91
N LYS A 71 6.95 4.56 15.37
CA LYS A 71 7.54 5.87 15.10
C LYS A 71 7.95 6.07 13.63
N ASP A 72 8.45 5.01 12.99
CA ASP A 72 8.96 5.07 11.62
C ASP A 72 7.94 4.58 10.57
N ILE A 73 6.74 4.16 11.00
CA ILE A 73 5.63 3.85 10.09
C ILE A 73 5.21 5.11 9.34
N THR A 74 5.32 5.05 8.02
CA THR A 74 4.75 6.04 7.10
C THR A 74 3.43 5.49 6.60
N CYS A 75 2.32 6.10 7.01
CA CYS A 75 1.01 5.72 6.48
C CYS A 75 0.96 5.96 4.96
N GLY A 76 0.25 5.08 4.24
CA GLY A 76 0.07 5.21 2.80
C GLY A 76 -0.67 6.50 2.42
N GLU A 77 -0.71 6.80 1.11
CA GLU A 77 -1.54 7.91 0.62
C GLU A 77 -3.02 7.67 1.00
N GLY A 78 -3.71 8.72 1.46
CA GLY A 78 -5.10 8.61 1.91
C GLY A 78 -5.28 8.07 3.33
N SER A 79 -4.22 8.06 4.15
CA SER A 79 -4.25 7.61 5.54
C SER A 79 -3.77 8.69 6.51
N PHE A 80 -4.42 8.80 7.66
CA PHE A 80 -4.01 9.66 8.77
C PHE A 80 -3.23 8.85 9.81
N ARG A 81 -2.14 9.43 10.33
CA ARG A 81 -1.31 8.81 11.36
C ARG A 81 -1.77 9.28 12.74
N CYS A 82 -2.36 8.37 13.51
CA CYS A 82 -2.65 8.56 14.92
C CYS A 82 -1.38 8.96 15.69
N LYS A 83 -1.54 9.66 16.81
CA LYS A 83 -0.40 10.13 17.62
C LYS A 83 0.40 8.97 18.21
N TYR A 84 -0.24 7.86 18.57
CA TYR A 84 0.43 6.62 18.97
C TYR A 84 1.20 5.94 17.82
N GLY A 85 0.84 6.23 16.57
CA GLY A 85 1.52 5.77 15.36
C GLY A 85 0.73 4.81 14.46
N ALA A 86 -0.47 4.42 14.89
CA ALA A 86 -1.45 3.72 14.07
C ALA A 86 -1.83 4.52 12.81
N CYS A 87 -2.23 3.82 11.75
CA CYS A 87 -2.73 4.42 10.52
C CYS A 87 -4.21 4.15 10.38
N VAL A 88 -5.01 5.21 10.28
CA VAL A 88 -6.44 5.14 9.96
C VAL A 88 -6.67 5.79 8.60
N SER A 89 -7.85 5.61 8.00
CA SER A 89 -8.16 6.31 6.75
C SER A 89 -8.19 7.82 6.96
N GLU A 90 -7.81 8.62 5.96
CA GLU A 90 -8.04 10.07 6.01
C GLU A 90 -9.53 10.42 6.15
N ASP A 91 -10.45 9.56 5.71
CA ASP A 91 -11.89 9.75 5.88
C ASP A 91 -12.35 9.60 7.35
N ALA A 92 -11.56 8.92 8.18
CA ALA A 92 -11.78 8.79 9.62
C ALA A 92 -11.28 10.01 10.41
N LEU A 93 -10.63 10.97 9.74
CA LEU A 93 -10.18 12.19 10.40
C LEU A 93 -11.35 13.12 10.66
N CYS A 94 -11.65 13.39 11.94
CA CYS A 94 -12.70 14.31 12.39
C CYS A 94 -14.14 13.87 12.01
N ASP A 95 -14.38 12.56 11.96
CA ASP A 95 -15.66 11.98 11.56
C ASP A 95 -16.63 11.75 12.73
N LYS A 96 -16.16 11.98 13.97
CA LYS A 96 -16.86 11.81 15.26
C LYS A 96 -16.93 10.37 15.76
N GLU A 97 -16.25 9.44 15.10
CA GLU A 97 -15.97 8.10 15.61
C GLU A 97 -14.55 8.05 16.17
N GLN A 98 -14.29 7.10 17.06
CA GLN A 98 -12.97 6.92 17.64
C GLN A 98 -12.30 5.76 16.91
N ASP A 99 -11.57 6.08 15.84
CA ASP A 99 -10.79 5.13 15.06
C ASP A 99 -9.37 4.98 15.60
N CYS A 100 -8.79 6.06 16.12
CA CYS A 100 -7.56 5.96 16.90
C CYS A 100 -7.85 5.54 18.35
N VAL A 101 -7.09 4.56 18.88
CA VAL A 101 -7.21 4.13 20.29
C VAL A 101 -6.98 5.29 21.28
N ASP A 102 -6.15 6.26 20.92
CA ASP A 102 -5.88 7.46 21.70
C ASP A 102 -6.77 8.66 21.33
N ASN A 103 -7.78 8.44 20.46
CA ASN A 103 -8.72 9.45 19.97
C ASN A 103 -8.02 10.67 19.34
N SER A 104 -6.85 10.44 18.74
CA SER A 104 -6.01 11.48 18.13
C SER A 104 -6.50 11.93 16.76
N ASP A 105 -7.22 11.08 16.04
CA ASP A 105 -8.08 11.40 14.91
C ASP A 105 -9.11 12.49 15.24
N GLU A 106 -9.77 12.41 16.40
CA GLU A 106 -10.84 13.36 16.76
C GLU A 106 -10.33 14.58 17.55
N THR A 107 -9.15 14.46 18.15
CA THR A 107 -8.52 15.54 18.94
C THR A 107 -7.41 16.27 18.20
N ASP A 108 -7.19 15.93 16.92
CA ASP A 108 -6.22 16.62 16.09
C ASP A 108 -6.60 18.11 15.97
N PRO A 109 -5.64 19.04 16.09
CA PRO A 109 -5.91 20.47 15.92
C PRO A 109 -6.50 20.85 14.55
N SER A 110 -6.39 19.98 13.53
CA SER A 110 -7.05 20.17 12.23
C SER A 110 -8.58 20.00 12.28
N CYS A 111 -9.13 19.32 13.31
CA CYS A 111 -10.57 19.05 13.47
C CYS A 111 -11.41 20.24 13.97
N GLN A 112 -10.87 21.45 13.97
CA GLN A 112 -11.59 22.62 14.47
C GLN A 112 -12.62 23.14 13.45
N ASN A 113 -13.89 22.83 13.69
CA ASN A 113 -15.02 23.63 13.20
C ASN A 113 -16.20 23.66 14.19
#